data_AF-A0A7S1JU75-F1
#
_entry.id   AF-A0A7S1JU75-F1
#
_cell.length_a   1.000
_cell.length_b   1.000
_cell.length_c   1.000
_cell.angle_alpha   90.00
_cell.angle_beta   90.00
_cell.angle_gamma   90.00
#
_symmetry.space_group_name_H-M   'P 1'
#
loop_
_entity.id
_entity.type
_entity.pdbx_description
1 polymer ?
#
loop_
_entity_poly.entity_id
_entity_poly.type
_entity_poly.pdbx_seq_one_letter_code
_entity_poly.pdbx_strand_id
1 'polypeptide(L)'
;VVKRIKHDSLVLNIIDILDIESSVVPELYQACRNKQLQVLWVINKVDLLPYRADLNSVKQWVRQMVRQIKNVSTHDVMLVSSATGYGFDTLEDRLSAHLDPKDPKWIYCVGRVNAGKSTFVNRFLKFIQYKYAPRAY
;
A
#
# COMPACT_ATOMS: atom_id res chain seq x y z
N VAL A 1 1.29 5.84 15.99
CA VAL A 1 0.73 6.11 14.64
C VAL A 1 -0.79 5.97 14.61
N VAL A 2 -1.36 4.79 14.92
CA VAL A 2 -2.80 4.53 14.77
C VAL A 2 -3.73 5.43 15.60
N LYS A 3 -3.29 5.91 16.78
CA LYS A 3 -4.08 6.87 17.58
C LYS A 3 -4.49 8.12 16.78
N ARG A 4 -3.68 8.56 15.81
CA ARG A 4 -3.95 9.73 14.96
C ARG A 4 -4.77 9.43 13.69
N ILE A 5 -5.00 8.16 13.37
CA ILE A 5 -5.80 7.77 12.21
C ILE A 5 -7.28 7.95 12.59
N LYS A 6 -8.01 8.71 11.78
CA LYS A 6 -9.45 8.93 11.95
C LYS A 6 -10.22 7.63 11.75
N HIS A 7 -11.43 7.56 12.31
CA HIS A 7 -12.35 6.47 12.00
C HIS A 7 -12.78 6.53 10.53
N ASP A 8 -13.21 5.40 9.98
CA ASP A 8 -13.66 5.26 8.60
C ASP A 8 -12.65 5.83 7.57
N SER A 9 -11.39 5.41 7.72
CA SER A 9 -10.28 5.83 6.85
C SER A 9 -9.65 4.62 6.19
N LEU A 10 -9.08 4.82 5.01
CA LEU A 10 -8.33 3.80 4.29
C LEU A 10 -6.84 3.92 4.64
N VAL A 11 -6.20 2.81 4.98
CA VAL A 11 -4.77 2.77 5.28
C VAL A 11 -4.03 2.10 4.13
N LEU A 12 -3.10 2.81 3.50
CA LEU A 12 -2.15 2.22 2.54
C LEU A 12 -0.88 1.88 3.30
N ASN A 13 -0.67 0.60 3.55
CA ASN A 13 0.54 0.14 4.20
C ASN A 13 1.60 -0.16 3.14
N ILE A 14 2.57 0.75 3.02
CA ILE A 14 3.67 0.67 2.07
C ILE A 14 4.79 -0.17 2.66
N ILE A 15 5.12 -1.26 1.99
CA ILE A 15 6.12 -2.26 2.41
C ILE A 15 7.21 -2.36 1.35
N ASP A 16 8.46 -2.48 1.75
CA ASP A 16 9.56 -2.80 0.83
C ASP A 16 9.58 -4.31 0.53
N ILE A 17 9.56 -4.70 -0.76
CA ILE A 17 9.62 -6.11 -1.17
C ILE A 17 10.87 -6.83 -0.63
N LEU A 18 11.99 -6.13 -0.47
CA LEU A 18 13.25 -6.73 -0.01
C LEU A 18 13.31 -6.88 1.51
N ASP A 19 12.37 -6.28 2.24
CA ASP A 19 12.34 -6.24 3.70
C ASP A 19 10.92 -6.44 4.25
N ILE A 20 10.16 -7.36 3.64
CA ILE A 20 8.76 -7.62 4.00
C ILE A 20 8.65 -8.10 5.45
N GLU A 21 9.47 -9.09 5.84
CA GLU A 21 9.38 -9.74 7.15
C GLU A 21 9.48 -8.73 8.29
N SER A 22 10.40 -7.77 8.19
CA SER A 22 10.53 -6.73 9.20
C SER A 22 9.48 -5.63 9.05
N SER A 23 9.02 -5.35 7.83
CA SER A 23 8.01 -4.30 7.54
C SER A 23 6.61 -4.66 8.01
N VAL A 24 6.30 -5.94 8.22
CA VAL A 24 5.03 -6.38 8.81
C VAL A 24 5.08 -6.12 10.33
N VAL A 25 4.30 -5.13 10.79
CA VAL A 25 4.19 -4.77 12.21
C VAL A 25 2.83 -5.22 12.77
N PRO A 26 2.74 -6.36 13.48
CA PRO A 26 1.48 -6.91 14.01
C PRO A 26 0.63 -5.89 14.79
N GLU A 27 1.27 -5.04 15.58
CA GLU A 27 0.63 -4.03 16.44
C GLU A 27 -0.11 -2.97 15.62
N LEU A 28 0.41 -2.61 14.44
CA LEU A 28 -0.25 -1.69 13.52
C LEU A 28 -1.59 -2.26 13.06
N TYR A 29 -1.61 -3.55 12.69
CA TYR A 29 -2.83 -4.22 12.22
C TYR A 29 -3.85 -4.40 13.33
N GLN A 30 -3.41 -4.79 14.54
CA GLN A 30 -4.31 -4.90 15.69
C GLN A 30 -4.97 -3.55 16.00
N ALA A 31 -4.21 -2.46 15.99
CA ALA A 31 -4.76 -1.15 16.25
C ALA A 31 -5.67 -0.65 15.11
N CYS A 32 -5.34 -0.93 13.84
CA CYS A 32 -6.22 -0.64 12.71
C CYS A 32 -7.53 -1.42 12.80
N ARG A 33 -7.48 -2.69 13.21
CA ARG A 33 -8.64 -3.55 13.43
C ARG A 33 -9.55 -3.03 14.54
N ASN A 34 -8.99 -2.60 15.67
CA ASN A 34 -9.79 -2.04 16.78
C ASN A 34 -10.59 -0.81 16.35
N LYS A 35 -10.13 -0.11 15.31
CA LYS A 35 -10.82 1.03 14.69
C LYS A 35 -11.62 0.67 13.44
N GLN A 36 -11.71 -0.61 13.09
CA GLN A 36 -12.36 -1.14 11.87
C GLN A 36 -11.84 -0.50 10.58
N LEU A 37 -10.55 -0.17 10.54
CA LEU A 37 -9.93 0.45 9.37
C LEU A 37 -9.63 -0.58 8.29
N GLN A 38 -9.92 -0.21 7.05
CA GLN A 38 -9.51 -0.98 5.88
C GLN A 38 -8.01 -0.77 5.63
N VAL A 39 -7.30 -1.85 5.30
CA VAL A 39 -5.85 -1.81 5.04
C VAL A 39 -5.55 -2.41 3.68
N LEU A 40 -4.96 -1.62 2.79
CA LEU A 40 -4.39 -2.06 1.52
C LEU A 40 -2.88 -2.27 1.69
N TRP A 41 -2.39 -3.41 1.24
CA TRP A 41 -0.99 -3.82 1.32
C TRP A 41 -0.30 -3.45 0.03
N VAL A 42 0.54 -2.43 0.08
CA VAL A 42 1.24 -1.91 -1.09
C VAL A 42 2.70 -2.32 -1.01
N ILE A 43 3.03 -3.39 -1.73
CA ILE A 43 4.38 -3.95 -1.81
C ILE A 43 5.13 -3.18 -2.87
N ASN A 44 6.02 -2.30 -2.43
CA ASN A 44 6.77 -1.37 -3.23
C ASN A 44 8.13 -1.94 -3.65
N LYS A 45 8.75 -1.26 -4.62
CA LYS A 45 10.09 -1.56 -5.14
C LYS A 45 10.20 -2.90 -5.86
N VAL A 46 9.11 -3.40 -6.45
CA VAL A 46 9.14 -4.68 -7.20
C VAL A 46 10.06 -4.65 -8.42
N ASP A 47 10.49 -3.47 -8.86
CA ASP A 47 11.55 -3.27 -9.84
C ASP A 47 12.93 -3.76 -9.39
N LEU A 48 13.14 -3.95 -8.08
CA LEU A 48 14.39 -4.50 -7.54
C LEU A 48 14.44 -6.04 -7.58
N LEU A 49 13.34 -6.70 -7.96
CA LEU A 49 13.33 -8.14 -8.14
C LEU A 49 14.14 -8.53 -9.39
N PRO A 50 14.71 -9.74 -9.44
CA PRO A 50 15.35 -10.25 -10.65
C PRO A 50 14.40 -10.14 -11.85
N TYR A 51 14.92 -9.77 -13.02
CA TYR A 51 14.11 -9.59 -14.24
C TYR A 51 13.21 -10.80 -14.60
N ARG A 52 13.64 -12.01 -14.24
CA ARG A 52 12.90 -13.26 -14.48
C ARG A 52 11.94 -13.65 -13.34
N ALA A 53 11.78 -12.81 -12.32
CA ALA A 53 10.88 -13.10 -11.22
C ALA A 53 9.43 -13.11 -11.71
N ASP A 54 8.72 -14.19 -11.42
CA ASP A 54 7.28 -14.25 -11.68
C ASP A 54 6.52 -13.45 -10.60
N LEU A 55 6.00 -12.29 -10.99
CA LEU A 55 5.25 -11.41 -10.11
C LEU A 55 3.97 -12.05 -9.58
N ASN A 56 3.39 -13.04 -10.28
CA ASN A 56 2.24 -13.78 -9.77
C ASN A 56 2.62 -14.66 -8.58
N SER A 57 3.71 -15.41 -8.69
CA SER A 57 4.29 -16.19 -7.59
C SER A 57 4.66 -15.29 -6.41
N VAL A 58 5.27 -14.14 -6.66
CA VAL A 58 5.58 -13.15 -5.60
C VAL A 58 4.31 -12.67 -4.91
N LYS A 59 3.29 -12.28 -5.68
CA LYS A 59 1.99 -11.84 -5.13
C LYS A 59 1.35 -12.94 -4.29
N GLN A 60 1.42 -14.20 -4.73
CA GLN A 60 0.88 -15.34 -4.00
C GLN A 60 1.65 -15.58 -2.69
N TRP A 61 2.98 -15.53 -2.72
CA TRP A 61 3.82 -15.65 -1.54
C TRP A 61 3.52 -14.54 -0.51
N VAL A 62 3.45 -13.28 -0.94
CA VAL A 62 3.06 -12.17 -0.04
C VAL A 62 1.68 -12.40 0.56
N ARG A 63 0.69 -12.83 -0.26
CA ARG A 63 -0.65 -13.14 0.24
C ARG A 63 -0.61 -14.23 1.31
N GLN A 64 0.23 -15.26 1.17
CA GLN A 64 0.40 -16.29 2.18
C GLN A 64 0.98 -15.72 3.48
N MET A 65 1.99 -14.85 3.41
CA MET A 65 2.53 -14.16 4.59
C MET A 65 1.46 -13.32 5.30
N VAL A 66 0.71 -12.53 4.53
CA VAL A 66 -0.36 -11.66 5.07
C VAL A 66 -1.49 -12.48 5.71
N ARG A 67 -1.80 -13.67 5.19
CA ARG A 67 -2.79 -14.60 5.79
C ARG A 67 -2.42 -15.06 7.19
N GLN A 68 -1.13 -15.10 7.53
CA GLN A 68 -0.69 -15.50 8.87
C GLN A 68 -1.11 -14.47 9.93
N ILE A 69 -1.45 -13.25 9.51
CA ILE A 69 -1.94 -12.19 10.38
C ILE A 69 -3.46 -12.41 10.55
N LYS A 70 -3.87 -12.69 11.78
CA LYS A 70 -5.27 -13.03 12.11
C LYS A 70 -6.26 -12.00 11.55
N ASN A 71 -7.26 -12.49 10.82
CA ASN A 71 -8.42 -11.73 10.32
C ASN A 71 -8.06 -10.58 9.36
N VAL A 72 -7.03 -10.76 8.52
CA VAL A 72 -6.67 -9.80 7.46
C VAL A 72 -7.31 -10.19 6.12
N SER A 73 -7.89 -9.22 5.41
CA SER A 73 -8.28 -9.39 4.00
C SER A 73 -7.04 -9.51 3.12
N THR A 74 -6.95 -10.60 2.36
CA THR A 74 -5.80 -10.88 1.46
C THR A 74 -6.06 -10.52 0.01
N HIS A 75 -7.25 -9.99 -0.27
CA HIS A 75 -7.64 -9.49 -1.59
C HIS A 75 -6.97 -8.15 -1.92
N ASP A 76 -6.31 -7.56 -0.94
CA ASP A 76 -5.85 -6.18 -0.90
C ASP A 76 -4.32 -6.04 -1.02
N VAL A 77 -3.65 -7.05 -1.59
CA VAL A 77 -2.20 -7.00 -1.88
C VAL A 77 -1.95 -6.48 -3.29
N MET A 78 -1.22 -5.37 -3.37
CA MET A 78 -0.79 -4.71 -4.59
C MET A 78 0.72 -4.71 -4.70
N LEU A 79 1.22 -5.11 -5.86
CA LEU A 79 2.63 -5.02 -6.21
C LEU A 79 2.83 -3.73 -7.02
N VAL A 80 3.71 -2.85 -6.57
CA VAL A 80 3.96 -1.57 -7.21
C VAL A 80 5.45 -1.25 -7.28
N SER A 81 5.83 -0.43 -8.25
CA SER A 81 7.11 0.27 -8.23
C SER A 81 6.86 1.77 -8.23
N SER A 82 7.19 2.43 -7.13
CA SER A 82 7.16 3.90 -7.08
C SER A 82 8.24 4.55 -7.95
N ALA A 83 9.27 3.80 -8.33
CA ALA A 83 10.35 4.28 -9.19
C ALA A 83 9.92 4.28 -10.67
N THR A 84 9.27 3.22 -11.13
CA THR A 84 8.89 3.04 -12.54
C THR A 84 7.44 3.41 -12.84
N GLY A 85 6.56 3.39 -11.83
CA GLY A 85 5.11 3.55 -11.99
C GLY A 85 4.35 2.24 -12.22
N TYR A 86 5.04 1.10 -12.22
CA TYR A 86 4.40 -0.21 -12.34
C TYR A 86 3.31 -0.43 -11.27
N GLY A 87 2.16 -0.95 -11.68
CA GLY A 87 1.05 -1.37 -10.80
C GLY A 87 0.17 -0.24 -10.26
N PHE A 88 0.41 1.01 -10.66
CA PHE A 88 -0.39 2.17 -10.20
C PHE A 88 -1.80 2.22 -10.80
N ASP A 89 -1.97 1.68 -12.01
CA ASP A 89 -3.25 1.43 -12.68
C ASP A 89 -4.14 0.48 -11.86
N THR A 90 -3.61 -0.70 -11.53
CA THR A 90 -4.33 -1.70 -10.73
C THR A 90 -4.60 -1.18 -9.31
N LEU A 91 -3.69 -0.37 -8.77
CA LEU A 91 -3.88 0.29 -7.49
C LEU A 91 -5.03 1.29 -7.55
N GLU A 92 -5.11 2.13 -8.58
CA GLU A 92 -6.20 3.09 -8.77
C GLU A 92 -7.56 2.39 -8.86
N ASP A 93 -7.66 1.34 -9.69
CA ASP A 93 -8.89 0.55 -9.80
C ASP A 93 -9.36 0.01 -8.44
N ARG A 94 -8.41 -0.47 -7.64
CA ARG A 94 -8.73 -0.96 -6.29
C ARG A 94 -9.13 0.16 -5.35
N LEU A 95 -8.48 1.32 -5.41
CA LEU A 95 -8.85 2.48 -4.60
C LEU A 95 -10.26 2.95 -4.95
N SER A 96 -10.62 3.00 -6.24
CA SER A 96 -11.97 3.34 -6.71
C SER A 96 -13.03 2.34 -6.24
N ALA A 97 -12.66 1.07 -6.02
CA ALA A 97 -13.57 0.08 -5.43
C ALA A 97 -13.80 0.27 -3.91
N HIS A 98 -12.89 0.96 -3.22
CA HIS A 98 -12.97 1.21 -1.77
C HIS A 98 -13.40 2.64 -1.42
N LEU A 99 -13.35 3.57 -2.37
CA LEU A 99 -13.63 4.99 -2.17
C LEU A 99 -14.89 5.39 -2.94
N ASP A 100 -15.82 6.07 -2.27
CA ASP A 100 -16.98 6.68 -2.90
C ASP A 100 -16.73 8.19 -3.08
N PRO A 101 -16.80 8.73 -4.30
CA PRO A 101 -16.72 10.18 -4.53
C PRO A 101 -17.75 11.00 -3.74
N LYS A 102 -18.88 10.40 -3.34
CA LYS A 102 -19.93 11.04 -2.54
C LYS A 102 -19.65 11.02 -1.04
N ASP A 103 -18.73 10.17 -0.58
CA ASP A 103 -18.32 10.02 0.81
C ASP A 103 -16.79 10.03 0.91
N PRO A 104 -16.16 11.22 0.86
CA PRO A 104 -14.72 11.34 0.81
C PRO A 104 -14.05 10.88 2.11
N LYS A 105 -13.19 9.86 2.00
CA LYS A 105 -12.45 9.28 3.14
C LYS A 105 -10.99 9.70 3.17
N TRP A 106 -10.44 9.76 4.38
CA TRP A 106 -9.02 10.01 4.56
C TRP A 106 -8.21 8.78 4.16
N ILE A 107 -7.15 8.99 3.38
CA ILE A 107 -6.18 7.95 3.03
C ILE A 107 -4.89 8.20 3.80
N TYR A 108 -4.47 7.22 4.61
CA TYR A 108 -3.26 7.28 5.41
C TYR A 108 -2.19 6.36 4.83
N CYS A 109 -1.09 6.93 4.35
CA CYS A 109 0.09 6.16 3.95
C CYS A 109 0.97 5.87 5.17
N VAL A 110 1.15 4.61 5.51
CA VAL A 110 1.97 4.13 6.65
C VAL A 110 3.03 3.14 6.17
N GLY A 111 4.04 2.88 7.00
CA GLY A 111 5.13 1.96 6.66
C GLY A 111 6.47 2.42 7.25
N ARG A 112 7.43 1.49 7.32
CA ARG A 112 8.78 1.73 7.87
C ARG A 112 9.54 2.84 7.14
N VAL A 113 10.59 3.36 7.79
CA VAL A 113 11.58 4.23 7.12
C VAL A 113 12.13 3.48 5.90
N ASN A 114 12.38 4.20 4.80
CA ASN A 114 12.87 3.64 3.53
C ASN A 114 11.96 2.69 2.74
N ALA A 115 10.73 2.40 3.19
CA ALA A 115 9.72 1.67 2.38
C ALA A 115 9.32 2.39 1.08
N GLY A 116 9.76 3.65 0.90
CA GLY A 116 9.49 4.44 -0.30
C GLY A 116 8.19 5.24 -0.26
N LYS A 117 7.62 5.50 0.93
CA LYS A 117 6.37 6.26 1.12
C LYS A 117 6.36 7.62 0.40
N SER A 118 7.42 8.41 0.52
CA SER A 118 7.47 9.74 -0.13
C SER A 118 7.51 9.61 -1.65
N THR A 119 8.30 8.69 -2.17
CA THR A 119 8.34 8.37 -3.61
C THR A 119 6.99 7.88 -4.11
N PHE A 120 6.33 7.01 -3.33
CA PHE A 120 5.00 6.49 -3.63
C PHE A 120 3.97 7.61 -3.72
N VAL A 121 3.87 8.49 -2.72
CA VAL A 121 2.91 9.60 -2.72
C VAL A 121 3.16 10.53 -3.91
N ASN A 122 4.41 10.91 -4.16
CA ASN A 122 4.75 11.77 -5.29
C ASN A 122 4.41 11.12 -6.63
N ARG A 123 4.64 9.81 -6.77
CA ARG A 123 4.26 9.05 -7.97
C ARG A 123 2.75 9.01 -8.13
N PHE A 124 2.03 8.68 -7.06
CA PHE A 124 0.58 8.55 -7.07
C PHE A 124 -0.09 9.87 -7.47
N LEU A 125 0.32 10.98 -6.85
CA LEU A 125 -0.21 12.31 -7.18
C LEU A 125 0.03 12.70 -8.65
N LYS A 126 1.18 12.32 -9.22
CA LYS A 126 1.44 12.52 -10.65
C LYS A 126 0.58 11.61 -11.53
N PHE A 127 0.43 10.36 -11.13
CA PHE A 127 -0.35 9.35 -11.85
C PHE A 127 -1.81 9.77 -12.00
N ILE A 128 -2.45 10.21 -10.90
CA ILE A 128 -3.84 10.71 -10.91
C ILE A 128 -3.97 12.15 -11.44
N GLN A 129 -2.91 12.71 -12.03
CA GLN A 129 -2.86 14.07 -12.57
C GLN A 129 -3.29 15.15 -11.57
N TYR A 130 -2.92 14.98 -10.29
CA TYR A 130 -3.26 15.95 -9.26
C TYR A 130 -2.65 17.32 -9.58
N LYS A 131 -3.48 18.37 -9.62
CA LYS A 131 -3.12 19.72 -10.07
C LYS A 131 -1.91 20.32 -9.35
N TYR A 132 -1.68 19.93 -8.09
CA TYR A 132 -0.56 20.39 -7.27
C TYR A 132 0.52 19.33 -7.07
N ALA A 133 0.58 18.33 -7.95
CA ALA A 133 1.65 17.33 -7.90
C ALA A 133 3.01 18.04 -7.98
N PRO A 134 3.96 17.72 -7.09
CA PRO A 134 5.27 18.36 -7.10
C PRO A 134 5.94 18.15 -8.46
N ARG A 135 6.42 19.24 -9.09
CA ARG A 135 7.25 19.16 -10.30
C ARG A 135 8.43 18.23 -9.99
N ALA A 136 8.77 17.36 -10.95
CA ALA A 136 9.91 16.46 -10.77
C ALA A 136 11.17 17.29 -10.45
N TYR A 137 11.90 16.87 -9.41
CA TYR A 137 13.25 17.34 -9.13
C TYR A 137 14.19 16.86 -10.23
#